data_AF-A0A2S7K0P3-F1
#
_entry.id   AF-A0A2S7K0P3-F1
#
_cell.length_a   1.000
_cell.length_b   1.000
_cell.length_c   1.000
_cell.angle_alpha   90.00
_cell.angle_beta   90.00
_cell.angle_gamma   90.00
#
_symmetry.space_group_name_H-M   'P 1'
#
loop_
_entity.id
_entity.type
_entity.pdbx_description
1 polymer ?
#
loop_
_entity_poly.entity_id
_entity_poly.type
_entity_poly.pdbx_seq_one_letter_code
_entity_poly.pdbx_strand_id
1 'polypeptide(L)'
;MSKILFAARFGFAAAAALALAGCGGKEEAAPAPEAGEDTQVQEAAAPARPAPEEAPAEEAKAGDNSELTKVSSQAAAAEQARGVFTRARSGDPEAVYLARCQYCHIELGPGTITLARRMGPEQALLANRTDLTGDYIKTVVRNGLNTMPPLTRVEVSDEDLDLIVQYLTRNNEEAAE
;
A
#
# COMPACT_ATOMS: atom_id res chain seq x y z
N MET A 1 21.04 -16.61 39.07
CA MET A 1 21.97 -17.78 39.17
C MET A 1 21.30 -18.98 38.52
N SER A 2 22.07 -19.82 37.81
CA SER A 2 21.68 -20.91 36.87
C SER A 2 21.28 -20.40 35.48
N LYS A 3 22.11 -20.33 34.42
CA LYS A 3 23.13 -21.24 33.82
C LYS A 3 22.59 -22.64 33.50
N ILE A 4 22.45 -22.93 32.20
CA ILE A 4 22.82 -24.16 31.43
C ILE A 4 22.33 -23.90 29.98
N LEU A 5 23.22 -23.53 29.04
CA LEU A 5 23.94 -24.40 28.10
C LEU A 5 23.03 -25.22 27.16
N PHE A 6 22.91 -24.77 25.91
CA PHE A 6 22.95 -25.68 24.76
C PHE A 6 23.78 -25.03 23.64
N ALA A 7 24.98 -25.56 23.49
CA ALA A 7 25.90 -25.27 22.40
C ALA A 7 25.77 -26.40 21.35
N ALA A 8 26.38 -26.13 20.20
CA ALA A 8 26.68 -27.03 19.07
C ALA A 8 25.62 -27.05 17.95
N ARG A 9 25.85 -26.40 16.78
CA ARG A 9 26.88 -26.62 15.74
C ARG A 9 26.45 -27.74 14.79
N PHE A 10 25.97 -27.37 13.60
CA PHE A 10 26.20 -28.13 12.38
C PHE A 10 26.27 -27.17 11.21
N GLY A 11 27.48 -26.95 10.72
CA GLY A 11 27.69 -26.38 9.40
C GLY A 11 27.54 -27.46 8.33
N PHE A 12 27.13 -27.06 7.14
CA PHE A 12 27.56 -27.71 5.91
C PHE A 12 27.76 -26.63 4.85
N ALA A 13 28.97 -26.61 4.33
CA ALA A 13 29.43 -25.81 3.22
C ALA A 13 29.22 -26.57 1.89
N ALA A 14 29.59 -25.89 0.80
CA ALA A 14 29.68 -26.31 -0.61
C ALA A 14 28.39 -26.09 -1.43
N ALA A 15 28.31 -25.12 -2.34
CA ALA A 15 29.12 -24.83 -3.54
C ALA A 15 28.98 -25.90 -4.63
N ALA A 16 28.31 -25.55 -5.73
CA ALA A 16 28.64 -26.01 -7.08
C ALA A 16 27.90 -25.14 -8.12
N ALA A 17 28.69 -24.45 -8.95
CA ALA A 17 28.28 -23.74 -10.14
C ALA A 17 27.92 -24.70 -11.28
N LEU A 18 27.05 -24.29 -12.20
CA LEU A 18 27.23 -24.60 -13.63
C LEU A 18 26.47 -23.62 -14.53
N ALA A 19 27.25 -22.99 -15.42
CA ALA A 19 26.81 -22.10 -16.48
C ALA A 19 26.67 -22.86 -17.81
N LEU A 20 25.72 -22.43 -18.66
CA LEU A 20 25.64 -22.61 -20.12
C LEU A 20 24.77 -21.43 -20.63
N ALA A 21 25.24 -20.42 -21.36
CA ALA A 21 25.91 -20.35 -22.67
C ALA A 21 24.97 -20.40 -23.90
N GLY A 22 24.89 -19.26 -24.60
CA GLY A 22 24.64 -19.14 -26.06
C GLY A 22 23.19 -18.93 -26.50
N CYS A 23 22.85 -18.29 -27.62
CA CYS A 23 23.59 -17.50 -28.62
C CYS A 23 22.57 -17.00 -29.67
N GLY A 24 22.72 -15.76 -30.15
CA GLY A 24 22.19 -15.26 -31.45
C GLY A 24 20.68 -14.97 -31.52
N GLY A 25 20.19 -13.92 -32.18
CA GLY A 25 20.80 -12.96 -33.10
C GLY A 25 19.76 -12.58 -34.15
N LYS A 26 19.49 -11.26 -34.26
CA LYS A 26 19.05 -10.51 -35.46
C LYS A 26 17.68 -10.86 -36.09
N GLU A 27 16.80 -9.86 -36.19
CA GLU A 27 16.38 -9.32 -37.49
C GLU A 27 15.57 -8.01 -37.33
N GLU A 28 15.97 -7.00 -38.09
CA GLU A 28 15.25 -5.75 -38.34
C GLU A 28 13.97 -6.00 -39.15
N ALA A 29 12.89 -5.28 -38.83
CA ALA A 29 11.84 -4.97 -39.80
C ALA A 29 11.01 -3.76 -39.34
N ALA A 30 11.32 -2.59 -39.92
CA ALA A 30 10.29 -1.60 -40.24
C ALA A 30 9.73 -1.95 -41.63
N PRO A 31 8.45 -1.65 -41.95
CA PRO A 31 8.12 -0.29 -42.43
C PRO A 31 6.73 0.24 -42.01
N ALA A 32 6.59 1.56 -42.20
CA ALA A 32 5.41 2.45 -42.08
C ALA A 32 4.23 2.06 -43.04
N PRO A 33 3.18 2.88 -43.31
CA PRO A 33 2.68 4.12 -42.66
C PRO A 33 1.13 4.17 -42.42
N GLU A 34 0.72 5.16 -41.61
CA GLU A 34 -0.47 6.04 -41.70
C GLU A 34 -1.91 5.45 -41.80
N ALA A 35 -2.73 5.68 -40.76
CA ALA A 35 -4.15 6.03 -40.89
C ALA A 35 -4.74 6.53 -39.56
N GLY A 36 -5.20 7.79 -39.55
CA GLY A 36 -6.43 8.16 -38.86
C GLY A 36 -6.34 8.88 -37.52
N GLU A 37 -6.95 10.07 -37.53
CA GLU A 37 -7.66 10.71 -36.41
C GLU A 37 -6.89 11.73 -35.56
N ASP A 38 -6.65 12.86 -36.21
CA ASP A 38 -6.87 14.23 -35.70
C ASP A 38 -8.21 14.38 -34.95
N THR A 39 -8.28 13.86 -33.73
CA THR A 39 -9.27 14.29 -32.73
C THR A 39 -8.73 15.51 -32.00
N GLN A 40 -9.24 16.68 -32.41
CA GLN A 40 -9.17 17.91 -31.62
C GLN A 40 -9.83 17.65 -30.27
N VAL A 41 -9.03 17.58 -29.21
CA VAL A 41 -9.54 17.64 -27.84
C VAL A 41 -10.01 19.08 -27.62
N GLN A 42 -11.33 19.25 -27.71
CA GLN A 42 -12.00 20.47 -27.27
C GLN A 42 -11.79 20.59 -25.77
N GLU A 43 -11.15 21.69 -25.39
CA GLU A 43 -11.05 22.18 -24.02
C GLU A 43 -12.45 22.54 -23.54
N ALA A 44 -13.16 21.56 -22.98
CA ALA A 44 -14.41 21.80 -22.27
C ALA A 44 -14.07 22.42 -20.91
N ALA A 45 -14.31 23.72 -20.82
CA ALA A 45 -14.30 24.49 -19.60
C ALA A 45 -15.00 23.70 -18.46
N ALA A 46 -14.27 23.54 -17.36
CA ALA A 46 -14.79 22.97 -16.13
C ALA A 46 -16.10 23.67 -15.73
N PRO A 47 -17.23 22.96 -15.52
CA PRO A 47 -18.35 23.59 -14.86
C PRO A 47 -17.93 23.94 -13.44
N ALA A 48 -18.12 25.21 -13.09
CA ALA A 48 -17.89 25.73 -11.75
C ALA A 48 -18.52 24.80 -10.71
N ARG A 49 -17.70 24.29 -9.80
CA ARG A 49 -18.18 23.58 -8.62
C ARG A 49 -19.02 24.55 -7.80
N PRO A 50 -20.28 24.25 -7.46
CA PRO A 50 -20.98 25.03 -6.46
C PRO A 50 -20.27 24.90 -5.12
N ALA A 51 -20.15 26.02 -4.40
CA ALA A 51 -19.58 26.09 -3.06
C ALA A 51 -20.33 25.13 -2.11
N PRO A 52 -19.66 24.56 -1.09
CA PRO A 52 -20.37 23.79 -0.06
C PRO A 52 -21.18 24.75 0.79
N GLU A 53 -22.51 24.69 0.62
CA GLU A 53 -23.48 25.32 1.51
C GLU A 53 -23.43 24.65 2.87
N GLU A 54 -23.41 25.49 3.91
CA GLU A 54 -23.17 25.14 5.30
C GLU A 54 -24.25 24.19 5.84
N ALA A 55 -23.80 23.11 6.49
CA ALA A 55 -24.68 22.19 7.20
C ALA A 55 -25.27 22.86 8.46
N PRO A 56 -26.57 22.70 8.75
CA PRO A 56 -27.05 22.92 10.09
C PRO A 56 -26.76 21.69 10.96
N ALA A 57 -26.21 21.94 12.13
CA ALA A 57 -26.14 21.00 13.23
C ALA A 57 -27.56 20.71 13.74
N GLU A 58 -27.94 19.45 13.84
CA GLU A 58 -28.98 19.03 14.76
C GLU A 58 -28.65 17.67 15.37
N GLU A 59 -28.88 17.59 16.67
CA GLU A 59 -28.37 16.65 17.63
C GLU A 59 -29.56 15.89 18.24
N ALA A 60 -29.71 14.60 17.96
CA ALA A 60 -30.59 13.64 18.69
C ALA A 60 -30.58 12.27 17.97
N LYS A 61 -30.71 11.09 18.57
CA LYS A 61 -30.79 10.53 19.93
C LYS A 61 -30.57 9.01 19.75
N ALA A 62 -30.19 8.32 20.84
CA ALA A 62 -29.94 6.88 20.89
C ALA A 62 -31.05 6.02 20.23
N GLY A 63 -30.64 5.09 19.36
CA GLY A 63 -31.49 4.04 18.81
C GLY A 63 -30.67 3.01 18.03
N ASP A 64 -30.89 1.74 18.34
CA ASP A 64 -30.61 0.54 17.55
C ASP A 64 -29.15 0.32 17.07
N ASN A 65 -28.46 -0.63 17.72
CA ASN A 65 -27.08 -1.01 17.40
C ASN A 65 -26.93 -1.87 16.13
N SER A 66 -28.00 -2.07 15.35
CA SER A 66 -27.95 -2.82 14.09
C SER A 66 -27.68 -1.90 12.90
N GLU A 67 -28.17 -0.65 12.92
CA GLU A 67 -27.91 0.33 11.86
C GLU A 67 -26.57 1.09 12.03
N LEU A 68 -26.10 1.17 13.28
CA LEU A 68 -24.78 1.69 13.65
C LEU A 68 -23.63 0.97 12.93
N THR A 69 -23.77 -0.32 12.57
CA THR A 69 -22.69 -1.07 11.90
C THR A 69 -22.44 -0.66 10.44
N LYS A 70 -23.40 -0.01 9.75
CA LYS A 70 -23.23 0.45 8.36
C LYS A 70 -22.92 1.94 8.24
N VAL A 71 -23.46 2.76 9.14
CA VAL A 71 -23.19 4.21 9.17
C VAL A 71 -21.86 4.49 9.90
N SER A 72 -21.47 3.69 10.91
CA SER A 72 -20.22 3.93 11.64
C SER A 72 -18.96 3.58 10.83
N SER A 73 -19.00 2.55 9.97
CA SER A 73 -17.82 2.16 9.18
C SER A 73 -17.58 3.12 8.02
N GLN A 74 -18.64 3.56 7.33
CA GLN A 74 -18.51 4.53 6.25
C GLN A 74 -18.13 5.93 6.75
N ALA A 75 -18.70 6.39 7.86
CA ALA A 75 -18.32 7.67 8.46
C ALA A 75 -16.87 7.64 9.00
N ALA A 76 -16.43 6.55 9.62
CA ALA A 76 -15.05 6.39 10.08
C ALA A 76 -14.04 6.27 8.93
N ALA A 77 -14.38 5.53 7.87
CA ALA A 77 -13.56 5.45 6.67
C ALA A 77 -13.51 6.80 5.94
N ALA A 78 -14.63 7.52 5.87
CA ALA A 78 -14.69 8.86 5.32
C ALA A 78 -13.83 9.83 6.14
N GLU A 79 -13.87 9.75 7.47
CA GLU A 79 -13.02 10.54 8.38
C GLU A 79 -11.53 10.29 8.10
N GLN A 80 -11.11 9.03 8.06
CA GLN A 80 -9.74 8.66 7.75
C GLN A 80 -9.30 9.13 6.36
N ALA A 81 -10.23 9.22 5.40
CA ALA A 81 -9.97 9.70 4.05
C ALA A 81 -10.07 11.24 3.90
N ARG A 82 -10.61 11.99 4.87
CA ARG A 82 -10.77 13.44 4.75
C ARG A 82 -9.41 14.10 4.55
N GLY A 83 -9.32 14.88 3.46
CA GLY A 83 -8.12 15.64 3.12
C GLY A 83 -6.86 14.81 2.95
N VAL A 84 -6.97 13.49 2.62
CA VAL A 84 -5.83 12.57 2.59
C VAL A 84 -4.65 13.10 1.77
N PHE A 85 -4.90 13.69 0.60
CA PHE A 85 -3.82 14.20 -0.25
C PHE A 85 -3.16 15.46 0.33
N THR A 86 -3.92 16.32 1.01
CA THR A 86 -3.38 17.51 1.68
C THR A 86 -2.53 17.11 2.88
N ARG A 87 -3.01 16.16 3.70
CA ARG A 87 -2.26 15.62 4.84
C ARG A 87 -1.02 14.86 4.42
N ALA A 88 -1.11 14.06 3.36
CA ALA A 88 0.03 13.36 2.78
C ALA A 88 1.10 14.36 2.31
N ARG A 89 0.70 15.46 1.66
CA ARG A 89 1.61 16.54 1.24
C ARG A 89 2.31 17.21 2.43
N SER A 90 1.66 17.29 3.58
CA SER A 90 2.25 17.83 4.82
C SER A 90 3.11 16.81 5.59
N GLY A 91 3.29 15.60 5.07
CA GLY A 91 4.13 14.56 5.68
C GLY A 91 3.45 13.74 6.77
N ASP A 92 2.11 13.69 6.80
CA ASP A 92 1.37 12.80 7.71
C ASP A 92 1.57 11.32 7.27
N PRO A 93 2.21 10.46 8.11
CA PRO A 93 2.52 9.08 7.76
C PRO A 93 1.30 8.24 7.40
N GLU A 94 0.20 8.39 8.13
CA GLU A 94 -1.04 7.67 7.86
C GLU A 94 -1.63 8.12 6.53
N ALA A 95 -1.65 9.43 6.30
CA ALA A 95 -2.20 9.98 5.07
C ALA A 95 -1.38 9.55 3.83
N VAL A 96 -0.04 9.46 3.94
CA VAL A 96 0.80 8.95 2.85
C VAL A 96 0.50 7.48 2.59
N TYR A 97 0.38 6.64 3.62
CA TYR A 97 -0.05 5.25 3.47
C TYR A 97 -1.41 5.16 2.78
N LEU A 98 -2.39 5.94 3.22
CA LEU A 98 -3.71 5.96 2.59
C LEU A 98 -3.63 6.44 1.14
N ALA A 99 -2.90 7.51 0.86
CA ALA A 99 -2.77 8.04 -0.51
C ALA A 99 -2.12 7.05 -1.49
N ARG A 100 -1.16 6.22 -1.03
CA ARG A 100 -0.34 5.35 -1.89
C ARG A 100 -0.78 3.89 -1.90
N CYS A 101 -1.27 3.37 -0.78
CA CYS A 101 -1.45 1.92 -0.59
C CYS A 101 -2.92 1.50 -0.44
N GLN A 102 -3.83 2.44 -0.12
CA GLN A 102 -5.20 2.11 0.25
C GLN A 102 -5.94 1.33 -0.85
N TYR A 103 -5.70 1.63 -2.12
CA TYR A 103 -6.43 1.00 -3.23
C TYR A 103 -6.41 -0.54 -3.17
N CYS A 104 -5.31 -1.12 -2.69
CA CYS A 104 -5.17 -2.56 -2.51
C CYS A 104 -5.33 -3.03 -1.06
N HIS A 105 -5.01 -2.18 -0.08
CA HIS A 105 -4.92 -2.56 1.34
C HIS A 105 -6.01 -1.95 2.24
N ILE A 106 -7.09 -1.42 1.66
CA ILE A 106 -8.33 -1.12 2.38
C ILE A 106 -9.05 -2.39 2.82
N GLU A 107 -10.08 -2.22 3.66
CA GLU A 107 -11.03 -3.28 3.96
C GLU A 107 -11.60 -3.87 2.65
N LEU A 108 -11.58 -5.20 2.53
CA LEU A 108 -11.96 -5.95 1.32
C LEU A 108 -11.15 -5.62 0.05
N GLY A 109 -10.04 -4.89 0.17
CA GLY A 109 -9.10 -4.69 -0.93
C GLY A 109 -8.41 -5.99 -1.36
N PRO A 110 -7.93 -6.11 -2.61
CA PRO A 110 -7.30 -7.32 -3.12
C PRO A 110 -6.08 -7.79 -2.31
N GLY A 111 -5.28 -6.85 -1.80
CA GLY A 111 -4.15 -7.13 -0.91
C GLY A 111 -4.65 -7.68 0.43
N THR A 112 -5.62 -7.02 1.04
CA THR A 112 -6.24 -7.45 2.31
C THR A 112 -6.88 -8.84 2.19
N ILE A 113 -7.63 -9.12 1.13
CA ILE A 113 -8.24 -10.44 0.89
C ILE A 113 -7.16 -11.53 0.74
N THR A 114 -6.08 -11.22 0.01
CA THR A 114 -4.98 -12.17 -0.17
C THR A 114 -4.27 -12.47 1.16
N LEU A 115 -4.04 -11.45 1.98
CA LEU A 115 -3.45 -11.60 3.31
C LEU A 115 -4.38 -12.37 4.25
N ALA A 116 -5.68 -12.08 4.25
CA ALA A 116 -6.68 -12.80 5.04
C ALA A 116 -6.67 -14.31 4.75
N ARG A 117 -6.52 -14.69 3.48
CA ARG A 117 -6.45 -16.10 3.07
C ARG A 117 -5.14 -16.79 3.49
N ARG A 118 -4.04 -16.04 3.61
CA ARG A 118 -2.71 -16.59 3.90
C ARG A 118 -2.36 -16.62 5.39
N MET A 119 -2.76 -15.59 6.12
CA MET A 119 -2.36 -15.34 7.51
C MET A 119 -3.55 -15.31 8.48
N GLY A 120 -4.78 -15.30 7.94
CA GLY A 120 -5.99 -15.17 8.74
C GLY A 120 -6.52 -13.73 8.79
N PRO A 121 -7.79 -13.54 9.17
CA PRO A 121 -8.47 -12.25 9.12
C PRO A 121 -7.84 -11.19 10.04
N GLU A 122 -7.27 -11.61 11.17
CA GLU A 122 -6.67 -10.68 12.15
C GLU A 122 -5.41 -9.98 11.62
N GLN A 123 -4.70 -10.63 10.68
CA GLN A 123 -3.49 -10.09 10.07
C GLN A 123 -3.74 -9.57 8.63
N ALA A 124 -5.01 -9.44 8.23
CA ALA A 124 -5.38 -9.06 6.88
C ALA A 124 -5.08 -7.58 6.57
N LEU A 125 -5.38 -6.70 7.54
CA LEU A 125 -5.12 -5.26 7.43
C LEU A 125 -3.69 -4.96 7.87
N LEU A 126 -2.90 -4.38 6.97
CA LEU A 126 -1.50 -4.05 7.25
C LEU A 126 -1.36 -3.12 8.46
N ALA A 127 -2.26 -2.14 8.59
CA ALA A 127 -2.26 -1.18 9.68
C ALA A 127 -2.46 -1.81 11.08
N ASN A 128 -2.96 -3.05 11.17
CA ASN A 128 -3.20 -3.76 12.42
C ASN A 128 -2.10 -4.78 12.75
N ARG A 129 -1.14 -4.98 11.84
CA ARG A 129 -0.07 -5.96 12.04
C ARG A 129 0.97 -5.44 13.03
N THR A 130 1.60 -6.37 13.73
CA THR A 130 2.64 -6.12 14.73
C THR A 130 3.99 -6.73 14.35
N ASP A 131 4.05 -7.46 13.23
CA ASP A 131 5.23 -8.23 12.77
C ASP A 131 5.98 -7.58 11.60
N LEU A 132 5.56 -6.38 11.18
CA LEU A 132 6.18 -5.68 10.05
C LEU A 132 7.48 -4.99 10.49
N THR A 133 8.53 -5.13 9.68
CA THR A 133 9.79 -4.41 9.83
C THR A 133 10.02 -3.46 8.65
N GLY A 134 10.77 -2.38 8.88
CA GLY A 134 11.03 -1.37 7.85
C GLY A 134 11.71 -1.95 6.61
N ASP A 135 12.74 -2.77 6.79
CA ASP A 135 13.46 -3.41 5.68
C ASP A 135 12.57 -4.36 4.88
N TYR A 136 11.68 -5.10 5.55
CA TYR A 136 10.73 -5.96 4.88
C TYR A 136 9.75 -5.16 4.03
N ILE A 137 9.17 -4.08 4.59
CA ILE A 137 8.26 -3.18 3.86
C ILE A 137 8.98 -2.58 2.65
N LYS A 138 10.17 -2.01 2.83
CA LYS A 138 10.96 -1.41 1.74
C LYS A 138 11.25 -2.41 0.62
N THR A 139 11.62 -3.64 0.99
CA THR A 139 11.89 -4.71 0.03
C THR A 139 10.63 -5.08 -0.76
N VAL A 140 9.49 -5.28 -0.08
CA VAL A 140 8.22 -5.65 -0.72
C VAL A 140 7.70 -4.54 -1.62
N VAL A 141 7.76 -3.28 -1.20
CA VAL A 141 7.30 -2.14 -2.01
C VAL A 141 8.14 -2.02 -3.29
N ARG A 142 9.46 -2.20 -3.21
CA ARG A 142 10.35 -2.03 -4.38
C ARG A 142 10.38 -3.22 -5.32
N ASN A 143 10.14 -4.44 -4.82
CA ASN A 143 10.25 -5.66 -5.62
C ASN A 143 8.89 -6.32 -5.92
N GLY A 144 7.83 -5.88 -5.26
CA GLY A 144 6.54 -6.55 -5.28
C GLY A 144 6.53 -7.82 -4.41
N LEU A 145 5.35 -8.40 -4.22
CA LEU A 145 5.18 -9.66 -3.51
C LEU A 145 3.88 -10.35 -3.95
N ASN A 146 3.99 -11.55 -4.53
CA ASN A 146 2.86 -12.29 -5.10
C ASN A 146 2.08 -11.44 -6.12
N THR A 147 0.84 -11.07 -5.81
CA THR A 147 -0.05 -10.24 -6.62
C THR A 147 0.12 -8.75 -6.37
N MET A 148 0.95 -8.35 -5.40
CA MET A 148 1.31 -6.94 -5.18
C MET A 148 2.39 -6.54 -6.19
N PRO A 149 2.12 -5.58 -7.10
CA PRO A 149 3.11 -5.12 -8.05
C PRO A 149 4.23 -4.32 -7.36
N PRO A 150 5.45 -4.29 -7.93
CA PRO A 150 6.50 -3.38 -7.48
C PRO A 150 6.09 -1.93 -7.73
N LEU A 151 6.33 -1.03 -6.77
CA LEU A 151 6.09 0.40 -6.90
C LEU A 151 7.40 1.15 -7.15
N THR A 152 7.38 1.95 -8.22
CA THR A 152 8.53 2.75 -8.65
C THR A 152 8.73 3.96 -7.73
N ARG A 153 9.91 4.59 -7.82
CA ARG A 153 10.20 5.85 -7.08
C ARG A 153 9.35 7.03 -7.52
N VAL A 154 8.75 6.96 -8.72
CA VAL A 154 7.80 7.97 -9.22
C VAL A 154 6.46 7.83 -8.52
N GLU A 155 6.02 6.60 -8.24
CA GLU A 155 4.75 6.32 -7.56
C GLU A 155 4.87 6.48 -6.04
N VAL A 156 6.00 6.09 -5.46
CA VAL A 156 6.30 6.23 -4.03
C VAL A 156 7.75 6.64 -3.90
N SER A 157 8.01 7.91 -3.55
CA SER A 157 9.37 8.41 -3.34
C SER A 157 10.03 7.72 -2.15
N ASP A 158 11.35 7.87 -1.98
CA ASP A 158 12.03 7.24 -0.84
C ASP A 158 11.57 7.89 0.49
N GLU A 159 11.24 9.19 0.48
CA GLU A 159 10.69 9.91 1.63
C GLU A 159 9.26 9.45 1.98
N ASP A 160 8.38 9.30 0.97
CA ASP A 160 7.04 8.75 1.17
C ASP A 160 7.11 7.31 1.71
N LEU A 161 8.09 6.52 1.24
CA LEU A 161 8.30 5.16 1.71
C LEU A 161 8.74 5.10 3.17
N ASP A 162 9.59 6.03 3.61
CA ASP A 162 9.98 6.13 5.02
C ASP A 162 8.79 6.49 5.92
N LEU A 163 7.90 7.38 5.46
CA LEU A 163 6.65 7.71 6.16
C LEU A 163 5.70 6.49 6.23
N ILE A 164 5.58 5.73 5.14
CA ILE A 164 4.79 4.48 5.13
C ILE A 164 5.35 3.46 6.12
N VAL A 165 6.68 3.31 6.17
CA VAL A 165 7.36 2.44 7.14
C VAL A 165 7.02 2.89 8.56
N GLN A 166 7.21 4.18 8.87
CA GLN A 166 6.87 4.72 10.19
C GLN A 166 5.43 4.41 10.60
N TYR A 167 4.47 4.58 9.68
CA TYR A 167 3.08 4.24 9.97
C TYR A 167 2.89 2.74 10.23
N LEU A 168 3.38 1.87 9.35
CA LEU A 168 3.10 0.43 9.41
C LEU A 168 3.86 -0.30 10.52
N THR A 169 4.97 0.25 11.02
CA THR A 169 5.72 -0.34 12.14
C THR A 169 5.31 0.23 13.51
N ARG A 170 4.35 1.15 13.57
CA ARG A 170 3.93 1.81 14.83
C ARG A 170 3.44 0.86 15.94
N ASN A 171 3.00 -0.34 15.57
CA ASN A 171 2.55 -1.38 16.51
C ASN A 171 3.64 -2.43 16.79
N ASN A 172 4.84 -2.26 16.23
CA ASN A 172 5.98 -3.15 16.42
C ASN A 172 7.08 -2.41 17.20
N GLU A 173 7.08 -2.57 18.52
CA GLU A 173 8.04 -1.89 19.42
C GLU A 173 9.50 -2.31 19.15
N GLU A 174 9.73 -3.52 18.64
CA GLU A 174 11.06 -4.03 18.32
C GLU A 174 11.63 -3.48 17.01
N ALA A 175 10.78 -2.94 16.12
CA ALA A 175 11.22 -2.33 14.86
C ALA A 175 11.53 -0.83 14.97
N ALA A 176 11.33 -0.23 16.15
CA ALA A 176 11.60 1.19 16.42
C ALA A 176 13.00 1.46 16.99
N GLU A 177 13.82 0.40 17.19
CA GLU A 177 15.19 0.45 17.70
C GLU A 177 16.23 0.23 16.58
#